data_AF-A0AAN4NSC9-F1
#
_entry.id   AF-A0AAN4NSC9-F1
#
_cell.length_a   1.000
_cell.length_b   1.000
_cell.length_c   1.000
_cell.angle_alpha   90.00
_cell.angle_beta   90.00
_cell.angle_gamma   90.00
#
_symmetry.space_group_name_H-M   'P 1'
#
loop_
_entity.id
_entity.type
_entity.pdbx_description
1 polymer ?
#
loop_
_entity_poly.entity_id
_entity_poly.type
_entity_poly.pdbx_seq_one_letter_code
_entity_poly.pdbx_strand_id
1 'polypeptide(L)'
;MIEEDDTNPLIDFLASRIAEYENNNEKFAEFDKAVAAMPVGVALLRTLIDQHNLTYADLKNEIGSKSLVSQILSGQRSLTISHIKALSARFGVKPEWFL
;
A
#
# COMPACT_ATOMS: atom_id res chain seq x y z
N MET A 1 -5.14 26.88 -1.59
CA MET A 1 -3.66 27.00 -1.57
C MET A 1 -3.00 26.00 -2.53
N ILE A 2 -3.15 24.68 -2.38
CA ILE A 2 -2.77 23.72 -3.47
C ILE A 2 -3.79 23.79 -4.63
N GLU A 3 -5.06 24.06 -4.33
CA GLU A 3 -6.12 24.19 -5.34
C GLU A 3 -6.09 25.51 -6.14
N GLU A 4 -5.26 26.49 -5.74
CA GLU A 4 -5.22 27.82 -6.36
C GLU A 4 -3.88 28.14 -7.05
N ASP A 5 -2.76 27.68 -6.50
CA ASP A 5 -1.42 27.79 -7.12
C ASP A 5 -0.52 26.67 -6.58
N ASP A 6 -0.50 25.54 -7.30
CA ASP A 6 0.31 24.36 -6.98
C ASP A 6 1.79 24.51 -7.33
N THR A 7 2.19 25.63 -7.95
CA THR A 7 3.58 25.94 -8.33
C THR A 7 4.29 26.89 -7.37
N ASN A 8 3.60 27.31 -6.30
CA ASN A 8 4.15 28.27 -5.37
C ASN A 8 5.39 27.68 -4.63
N PRO A 9 6.56 28.33 -4.68
CA PRO A 9 7.79 27.83 -4.06
C PRO A 9 7.71 27.70 -2.52
N LEU A 10 6.72 28.33 -1.88
CA LEU A 10 6.45 28.14 -0.46
C LEU A 10 5.88 26.75 -0.16
N ILE A 11 5.27 26.08 -1.13
CA ILE A 11 4.77 24.70 -0.98
C ILE A 11 5.95 23.77 -0.69
N ASP A 12 7.03 23.86 -1.45
CA ASP A 12 8.23 23.02 -1.24
C ASP A 12 8.87 23.29 0.12
N PHE A 13 8.96 24.58 0.51
CA PHE A 13 9.50 24.95 1.82
C PHE A 13 8.64 24.40 2.98
N LEU A 14 7.32 24.55 2.90
CA LEU A 14 6.40 24.05 3.92
C LEU A 14 6.38 22.51 3.95
N ALA A 15 6.35 21.85 2.79
CA ALA A 15 6.41 20.40 2.68
C ALA A 15 7.68 19.84 3.34
N SER A 16 8.83 20.47 3.14
CA SER A 16 10.07 20.08 3.80
C SER A 16 9.98 20.21 5.33
N ARG A 17 9.34 21.26 5.86
CA ARG A 17 9.19 21.46 7.31
C ARG A 17 8.17 20.51 7.94
N ILE A 18 7.11 20.17 7.21
CA ILE A 18 6.12 19.17 7.64
C ILE A 18 6.79 17.80 7.71
N ALA A 19 7.52 17.39 6.66
CA ALA A 19 8.24 16.12 6.65
C ALA A 19 9.27 16.02 7.79
N GLU A 20 10.01 17.10 8.07
CA GLU A 20 10.95 17.15 9.20
C GLU A 20 10.23 17.00 10.56
N TYR A 21 9.05 17.59 10.70
CA TYR A 21 8.23 17.46 11.91
C TYR A 21 7.66 16.05 12.08
N GLU A 22 7.10 15.46 11.04
CA GLU A 22 6.50 14.12 11.07
C GLU A 22 7.55 13.05 11.43
N ASN A 23 8.73 13.11 10.79
CA ASN A 23 9.81 12.13 11.01
C ASN A 23 10.45 12.18 12.41
N ASN A 24 10.39 13.31 13.12
CA ASN A 24 11.07 13.49 14.41
C ASN A 24 10.12 13.52 15.60
N ASN A 25 8.81 13.45 15.36
CA ASN A 25 7.82 13.60 16.42
C ASN A 25 7.34 12.23 16.93
N GLU A 26 7.44 12.01 18.24
CA GLU A 26 7.05 10.77 18.91
C GLU A 26 5.58 10.38 18.66
N LYS A 27 4.71 11.35 18.34
CA LYS A 27 3.31 11.10 17.98
C LYS A 27 3.15 10.22 16.74
N PHE A 28 4.09 10.25 15.81
CA PHE A 28 4.05 9.43 14.59
C PHE A 28 4.88 8.15 14.70
N ALA A 29 5.69 8.00 15.75
CA ALA A 29 6.62 6.87 15.87
C ALA A 29 5.93 5.49 15.84
N GLU A 30 4.72 5.35 16.39
CA GLU A 30 3.95 4.09 16.28
C GLU A 30 3.42 3.85 14.86
N PHE A 31 2.96 4.91 14.20
CA PHE A 31 2.51 4.86 12.81
C PHE A 31 3.66 4.51 11.87
N ASP A 32 4.81 5.15 12.02
CA ASP A 32 6.00 4.91 11.20
C ASP A 32 6.49 3.47 11.35
N LYS A 33 6.49 2.93 12.58
CA LYS A 33 6.79 1.52 12.83
C LYS A 33 5.80 0.59 12.12
N ALA A 34 4.51 0.91 12.18
CA ALA A 34 3.48 0.10 11.50
C ALA A 34 3.62 0.15 9.97
N VAL A 35 3.91 1.32 9.41
CA VAL A 35 4.15 1.51 7.96
C VAL A 35 5.42 0.76 7.54
N ALA A 36 6.53 0.92 8.26
CA ALA A 36 7.80 0.25 7.96
C ALA A 36 7.72 -1.28 8.08
N ALA A 37 6.88 -1.80 8.97
CA ALA A 37 6.68 -3.24 9.13
C ALA A 37 5.74 -3.85 8.07
N MET A 38 4.97 -3.04 7.34
CA MET A 38 4.01 -3.52 6.35
C MET A 38 4.69 -3.69 4.97
N PRO A 39 4.68 -4.90 4.38
CA PRO A 39 5.20 -5.07 3.03
C PRO A 39 4.37 -4.29 2.00
N VAL A 40 5.04 -3.56 1.09
CA VAL A 40 4.39 -2.72 0.07
C VAL A 40 3.36 -3.52 -0.74
N GLY A 41 3.69 -4.74 -1.18
CA GLY A 41 2.75 -5.59 -1.91
C GLY A 41 1.51 -6.00 -1.11
N VAL A 42 1.60 -6.08 0.23
CA VAL A 42 0.44 -6.35 1.10
C VAL A 42 -0.41 -5.09 1.23
N ALA A 43 0.21 -3.91 1.37
CA ALA A 43 -0.50 -2.63 1.39
C ALA A 43 -1.29 -2.42 0.09
N LEU A 44 -0.64 -2.62 -1.07
CA LEU A 44 -1.30 -2.51 -2.37
C LEU A 44 -2.45 -3.50 -2.52
N LEU A 45 -2.26 -4.76 -2.10
CA LEU A 45 -3.35 -5.75 -2.14
C LEU A 45 -4.54 -5.32 -1.28
N ARG A 46 -4.31 -4.75 -0.08
CA ARG A 46 -5.38 -4.22 0.77
C ARG A 46 -6.13 -3.10 0.06
N THR A 47 -5.41 -2.17 -0.55
CA THR A 47 -6.00 -1.06 -1.32
C THR A 47 -6.86 -1.57 -2.48
N LEU A 48 -6.39 -2.56 -3.24
CA LEU A 48 -7.16 -3.14 -4.34
C LEU A 48 -8.42 -3.86 -3.86
N ILE A 49 -8.35 -4.58 -2.73
CA ILE A 49 -9.52 -5.22 -2.13
C ILE A 49 -10.56 -4.16 -1.73
N ASP A 50 -10.12 -3.08 -1.08
CA ASP A 50 -10.99 -2.01 -0.60
C ASP A 50 -11.62 -1.21 -1.75
N GLN A 51 -10.82 -0.77 -2.71
CA GLN A 51 -11.27 0.01 -3.87
C GLN A 51 -12.26 -0.74 -4.76
N HIS A 52 -12.09 -2.06 -4.90
CA HIS A 52 -12.98 -2.91 -5.68
C HIS A 52 -14.07 -3.59 -4.84
N ASN A 53 -14.17 -3.27 -3.55
CA ASN A 53 -15.10 -3.85 -2.58
C ASN A 53 -15.15 -5.40 -2.63
N LEU A 54 -13.97 -6.01 -2.75
CA LEU A 54 -13.81 -7.45 -2.93
C LEU A 54 -13.83 -8.17 -1.58
N THR A 55 -14.35 -9.39 -1.59
CA THR A 55 -14.14 -10.33 -0.49
C THR A 55 -12.86 -11.14 -0.75
N TYR A 56 -12.30 -11.73 0.31
CA TYR A 56 -11.14 -12.63 0.17
C TYR A 56 -11.44 -13.87 -0.69
N ALA A 57 -12.71 -14.23 -0.89
CA ALA A 57 -13.09 -15.33 -1.76
C ALA A 57 -12.99 -14.94 -3.26
N ASP A 58 -13.10 -13.65 -3.57
CA ASP A 58 -13.06 -13.15 -4.95
C ASP A 58 -11.65 -13.16 -5.53
N LEU A 59 -10.61 -13.31 -4.71
CA LEU A 59 -9.20 -13.42 -5.11
C LEU A 59 -8.75 -14.87 -5.34
N LYS A 60 -9.71 -15.79 -5.47
CA LYS A 60 -9.42 -17.23 -5.59
C LYS A 60 -8.63 -17.61 -6.83
N ASN A 61 -8.80 -16.88 -7.92
CA ASN A 61 -8.13 -17.18 -9.18
C ASN A 61 -6.67 -16.69 -9.19
N GLU A 62 -6.36 -15.62 -8.44
CA GLU A 62 -5.03 -15.00 -8.44
C GLU A 62 -4.15 -15.50 -7.31
N ILE A 63 -4.73 -15.70 -6.11
CA ILE A 63 -4.00 -16.08 -4.90
C ILE A 63 -4.39 -17.48 -4.45
N GLY A 64 -5.69 -17.81 -4.46
CA GLY A 64 -6.19 -19.10 -4.01
C GLY A 64 -7.19 -18.99 -2.86
N SER A 65 -7.16 -19.93 -1.91
CA SER A 65 -8.20 -19.99 -0.87
C SER A 65 -8.29 -18.70 -0.03
N LYS A 66 -9.49 -18.39 0.48
CA LYS A 66 -9.72 -17.29 1.43
C LYS A 66 -8.76 -17.33 2.63
N SER A 67 -8.38 -18.52 3.07
CA SER A 67 -7.40 -18.72 4.14
C SER A 67 -6.01 -18.23 3.73
N LEU A 68 -5.54 -18.58 2.53
CA LEU A 68 -4.24 -18.14 2.02
C LEU A 68 -4.19 -16.61 1.84
N VAL A 69 -5.26 -16.00 1.34
CA VAL A 69 -5.39 -14.53 1.26
C VAL A 69 -5.24 -13.89 2.63
N SER A 70 -5.93 -14.43 3.64
CA SER A 70 -5.83 -13.95 5.04
C SER A 70 -4.41 -14.10 5.61
N GLN A 71 -3.72 -15.20 5.31
CA GLN A 71 -2.34 -15.42 5.75
C GLN A 71 -1.36 -14.44 5.10
N ILE A 72 -1.60 -14.07 3.84
CA ILE A 72 -0.79 -13.06 3.15
C ILE A 72 -1.03 -11.67 3.74
N LEU A 73 -2.30 -11.31 3.97
CA LEU A 73 -2.66 -10.00 4.54
C LEU A 73 -2.22 -9.81 6.00
N SER A 74 -1.98 -10.91 6.72
CA SER A 74 -1.43 -10.91 8.08
C SER A 74 0.09 -11.08 8.14
N GLY A 75 0.77 -11.18 6.98
CA GLY A 75 2.23 -11.33 6.90
C GLY A 75 2.77 -12.73 7.23
N GLN A 76 1.89 -13.71 7.49
CA GLN A 76 2.31 -15.11 7.71
C GLN A 76 2.82 -15.78 6.43
N ARG A 77 2.43 -15.27 5.25
CA ARG A 77 2.87 -15.73 3.93
C ARG A 77 3.18 -14.53 3.05
N SER A 78 4.15 -14.69 2.17
CA SER A 78 4.49 -13.66 1.17
C SER A 78 3.73 -13.89 -0.13
N LEU A 79 3.50 -12.80 -0.88
CA LEU A 79 3.06 -12.89 -2.28
C LEU A 79 4.16 -13.56 -3.11
N THR A 80 3.78 -14.51 -3.96
CA THR A 80 4.69 -15.13 -4.92
C THR A 80 4.69 -14.34 -6.22
N ILE A 81 5.72 -14.51 -7.05
CA ILE A 81 5.78 -13.90 -8.39
C ILE A 81 4.54 -14.29 -9.23
N SER A 82 4.05 -15.51 -9.08
CA SER A 82 2.85 -15.98 -9.78
C SER A 82 1.60 -15.21 -9.31
N HIS A 83 1.45 -14.98 -7.99
CA HIS A 83 0.35 -14.17 -7.46
C HIS A 83 0.43 -12.73 -7.99
N ILE A 84 1.62 -12.12 -7.93
CA ILE A 84 1.83 -10.75 -8.41
C ILE A 84 1.45 -10.62 -9.89
N LYS A 85 1.88 -11.57 -10.74
CA LYS A 85 1.53 -11.58 -12.17
C LYS A 85 0.02 -11.70 -12.39
N ALA A 86 -0.65 -12.59 -11.66
CA ALA A 86 -2.09 -12.79 -11.79
C ALA A 86 -2.89 -11.56 -11.32
N LEU A 87 -2.51 -10.97 -10.18
CA LEU A 87 -3.10 -9.73 -9.67
C LEU A 87 -2.87 -8.56 -10.64
N SER A 88 -1.64 -8.41 -11.13
CA SER A 88 -1.28 -7.37 -12.11
C SER A 88 -2.13 -7.49 -13.38
N ALA A 89 -2.32 -8.72 -13.89
CA ALA A 89 -3.15 -8.97 -15.06
C ALA A 89 -4.63 -8.64 -14.82
N ARG A 90 -5.17 -8.98 -13.64
CA ARG A 90 -6.57 -8.71 -13.29
C ARG A 90 -6.87 -7.22 -13.13
N PHE A 91 -6.01 -6.51 -12.40
CA PHE A 91 -6.24 -5.11 -12.04
C PHE A 91 -5.60 -4.12 -13.00
N GLY A 92 -4.84 -4.58 -14.00
CA GLY A 92 -4.16 -3.73 -14.98
C GLY A 92 -3.03 -2.89 -14.37
N VAL A 93 -2.46 -3.32 -13.24
CA VAL A 93 -1.38 -2.61 -12.55
C VAL A 93 -0.02 -3.21 -12.89
N LYS A 94 1.05 -2.43 -12.70
CA LYS A 94 2.42 -2.93 -12.93
C LYS A 94 2.85 -3.88 -11.80
N PRO A 95 3.48 -5.03 -12.11
CA PRO A 95 4.01 -5.95 -11.10
C PRO A 95 4.98 -5.30 -10.12
N GLU A 96 5.71 -4.28 -10.58
CA GLU A 96 6.69 -3.52 -9.82
C GLU A 96 6.08 -2.81 -8.62
N TRP A 97 4.77 -2.53 -8.62
CA TRP A 97 4.10 -1.89 -7.49
C TRP A 97 3.91 -2.83 -6.28
N PHE A 98 4.12 -4.13 -6.46
CA PHE A 98 4.07 -5.11 -5.36
C PHE A 98 5.42 -5.37 -4.70
N LEU A 99 6.51 -4.78 -5.20
CA LEU A 99 7.89 -5.03 -4.78
C LEU A 99 8.38 -3.99 -3.77
#